data_AF-A0A841WR01-F1
#
_entry.id   AF-A0A841WR01-F1
#
_cell.length_a   1.000
_cell.length_b   1.000
_cell.length_c   1.000
_cell.angle_alpha   90.00
_cell.angle_beta   90.00
_cell.angle_gamma   90.00
#
_symmetry.space_group_name_H-M   'P 1'
#
loop_
_entity.id
_entity.type
_entity.pdbx_description
1 polymer ?
#
loop_
_entity_poly.entity_id
_entity_poly.type
_entity_poly.pdbx_seq_one_letter_code
_entity_poly.pdbx_strand_id
1 'polypeptide(L)' 'MAEPTLTQVFGANATQDATTITITKADLTGVGLTAASENTAESLFTAIVLKAQTALTED' A
#
# COMPACT_ATOMS: atom_id res chain seq x y z
N MET A 1 14.05 8.85 -13.87
CA MET A 1 13.45 9.32 -12.60
C MET A 1 13.96 8.42 -11.49
N ALA A 2 14.15 8.93 -10.27
CA ALA A 2 14.55 8.08 -9.15
C ALA A 2 13.38 7.14 -8.79
N GLU A 3 13.66 5.86 -8.59
CA GLU A 3 12.65 4.90 -8.17
C GLU A 3 12.12 5.28 -6.78
N PRO A 4 10.79 5.41 -6.61
CA PRO A 4 10.21 5.77 -5.32
C PRO A 4 10.44 4.64 -4.31
N THR A 5 10.78 5.04 -3.09
CA THR A 5 10.99 4.13 -1.96
C THR A 5 9.68 3.43 -1.54
N LEU A 6 9.80 2.28 -0.85
CA LEU A 6 8.65 1.53 -0.34
C LEU A 6 7.68 2.42 0.48
N THR A 7 8.23 3.32 1.30
CA THR A 7 7.43 4.22 2.14
C THR A 7 6.76 5.35 1.35
N GLN A 8 7.35 5.78 0.24
CA GLN A 8 6.72 6.73 -0.69
C GLN A 8 5.55 6.10 -1.42
N VAL A 9 5.65 4.81 -1.78
CA VAL A 9 4.58 4.09 -2.47
C VAL A 9 3.47 3.68 -1.51
N PHE A 10 3.81 2.98 -0.42
CA PHE A 10 2.82 2.32 0.44
C PHE A 10 2.54 3.02 1.77
N GLY A 11 3.27 4.08 2.13
CA GLY A 11 3.08 4.86 3.35
C GLY A 11 4.20 4.72 4.37
N ALA A 12 4.22 5.60 5.37
CA ALA A 12 5.34 5.73 6.31
C ALA A 12 5.57 4.49 7.17
N ASN A 13 4.55 3.66 7.39
CA ASN A 13 4.65 2.46 8.22
C ASN A 13 4.92 1.20 7.38
N ALA A 14 5.14 1.34 6.07
CA ALA A 14 5.49 0.22 5.22
C ALA A 14 6.94 -0.20 5.46
N THR A 15 7.14 -1.49 5.77
CA THR A 15 8.46 -2.07 5.97
C THR A 15 8.62 -3.34 5.13
N GLN A 16 9.85 -3.66 4.77
CA GLN A 16 10.18 -4.93 4.14
C GLN A 16 11.47 -5.49 4.72
N ASP A 17 11.57 -6.81 4.72
CA ASP A 17 12.79 -7.54 4.98
C ASP A 17 13.02 -8.59 3.88
N ALA A 18 13.93 -9.54 4.13
CA ALA A 18 14.28 -10.55 3.13
C ALA A 18 13.13 -11.52 2.78
N THR A 19 12.07 -11.59 3.58
CA THR A 19 10.99 -12.58 3.41
C THR A 19 9.58 -11.99 3.47
N THR A 20 9.41 -10.78 3.99
CA THR A 20 8.11 -10.17 4.22
C THR A 20 8.05 -8.71 3.78
N ILE A 21 6.85 -8.31 3.36
CA ILE A 21 6.46 -6.91 3.16
C ILE A 21 5.26 -6.66 4.06
N THR A 22 5.38 -5.68 4.95
CA THR A 22 4.31 -5.26 5.85
C THR A 22 3.79 -3.91 5.40
N ILE A 23 2.52 -3.87 5.02
CA ILE A 23 1.77 -2.65 4.72
C ILE A 23 0.66 -2.56 5.75
N THR A 24 0.62 -1.47 6.51
CA THR A 24 -0.45 -1.33 7.50
C THR A 24 -1.75 -0.95 6.80
N LYS A 25 -2.87 -1.51 7.27
CA LYS A 25 -4.20 -1.16 6.72
C LYS A 25 -4.52 0.33 6.89
N ALA A 26 -3.90 1.00 7.87
CA ALA A 26 -4.03 2.44 8.07
C ALA A 26 -3.49 3.25 6.87
N ASP A 27 -2.37 2.82 6.27
CA ASP A 27 -1.79 3.50 5.12
C ASP A 27 -2.61 3.36 3.83
N LEU A 28 -3.52 2.37 3.80
CA LEU A 28 -4.45 2.11 2.70
C LEU A 28 -5.80 2.83 2.86
N THR A 29 -6.07 3.47 4.01
CA THR A 29 -7.33 4.20 4.22
C THR A 29 -7.48 5.38 3.28
N GLY A 30 -6.38 6.01 2.88
CA GLY A 30 -6.37 7.12 1.92
C GLY A 30 -6.81 6.75 0.50
N VAL A 31 -6.86 5.45 0.17
CA VAL A 31 -7.36 4.95 -1.13
C VAL A 31 -8.72 4.26 -1.02
N GLY A 32 -9.43 4.46 0.10
CA GLY A 32 -10.80 4.00 0.30
C GLY A 32 -10.95 2.67 1.03
N LEU A 33 -9.86 2.06 1.52
CA LEU A 33 -9.97 0.88 2.38
C LEU A 33 -10.48 1.27 3.77
N THR A 34 -11.62 0.73 4.18
CA THR A 34 -12.00 0.78 5.60
C THR A 34 -11.36 -0.39 6.33
N ALA A 35 -10.38 -0.10 7.19
CA ALA A 35 -9.65 -1.12 7.93
C ALA A 35 -10.60 -1.87 8.87
N ALA A 36 -10.73 -3.18 8.65
CA ALA A 36 -11.53 -4.08 9.48
C ALA A 36 -10.79 -5.41 9.67
N SER A 37 -11.18 -6.19 10.68
CA SER A 37 -10.61 -7.53 10.87
C SER A 37 -10.96 -8.46 9.70
N GLU A 38 -12.11 -8.25 9.07
CA GLU A 38 -12.71 -9.12 8.05
C GLU A 38 -12.61 -8.54 6.62
N ASN A 39 -11.59 -7.73 6.33
CA ASN A 39 -11.38 -7.29 4.94
C ASN A 39 -11.15 -8.50 4.03
N THR A 40 -11.88 -8.55 2.91
CA THR A 40 -11.72 -9.61 1.92
C THR A 40 -10.37 -9.48 1.20
N ALA A 41 -9.82 -10.60 0.73
CA ALA A 41 -8.56 -10.59 -0.02
C ALA A 41 -8.62 -9.66 -1.24
N GLU A 42 -9.76 -9.64 -1.93
CA GLU A 42 -10.00 -8.74 -3.06
C GLU A 42 -9.90 -7.27 -2.64
N SER A 43 -10.56 -6.87 -1.55
CA SER A 43 -10.52 -5.48 -1.06
C SER A 43 -9.10 -5.05 -0.67
N LEU A 44 -8.31 -5.95 -0.07
CA LEU A 44 -6.92 -5.70 0.29
C LEU A 44 -6.05 -5.52 -0.95
N PHE A 45 -6.18 -6.43 -1.91
CA PHE A 45 -5.42 -6.37 -3.15
C PHE A 45 -5.74 -5.11 -3.96
N THR A 46 -7.03 -4.78 -4.11
CA THR A 46 -7.45 -3.55 -4.80
C THR A 46 -6.89 -2.30 -4.11
N ALA A 47 -6.94 -2.22 -2.78
CA ALA A 47 -6.38 -1.09 -2.05
C ALA A 47 -4.86 -0.97 -2.26
N ILE A 48 -4.12 -2.08 -2.25
CA ILE A 48 -2.68 -2.08 -2.52
C ILE A 48 -2.38 -1.57 -3.94
N VAL A 49 -3.13 -2.04 -4.94
CA VAL A 49 -2.96 -1.62 -6.34
C VAL A 49 -3.29 -0.15 -6.52
N LEU A 50 -4.39 0.35 -5.94
CA LEU A 50 -4.76 1.76 -6.01
C LEU A 50 -3.71 2.64 -5.35
N LYS A 51 -3.19 2.22 -4.18
CA LYS A 51 -2.11 2.93 -3.50
C LYS A 51 -0.85 2.98 -4.36
N ALA A 52 -0.42 1.85 -4.91
CA ALA A 52 0.73 1.79 -5.80
C ALA A 52 0.56 2.65 -7.06
N GLN A 53 -0.63 2.63 -7.67
CA GLN A 53 -0.94 3.42 -8.85
C GLN A 53 -0.69 4.91 -8.60
N THR A 54 -1.19 5.46 -7.48
CA THR A 54 -1.00 6.90 -7.16
C THR A 54 0.46 7.34 -7.11
N ALA A 55 1.39 6.45 -6.76
CA ALA A 55 2.81 6.78 -6.65
C ALA A 55 3.67 6.36 -7.85
N LEU A 56 3.18 5.41 -8.67
CA LEU A 56 3.95 4.80 -9.77
C LEU A 56 3.45 5.16 -11.18
N THR A 57 2.35 5.90 -11.32
CA THR A 57 1.85 6.39 -12.62
C THR A 57 2.11 7.88 -12.88
N GLU A 58 2.94 8.53 -12.06
CA GLU A 58 3.45 9.86 -12.37
C GLU A 58 4.63 9.75 -13.36
N ASP A 59 4.32 9.86 -14.65
CA ASP A 59 5.27 10.15 -15.74
C ASP A 59 5.44 11.67 -15.94
#